data_AF-A0A942LR48-F1
#
_entry.id   AF-A0A942LR48-F1
#
_cell.length_a   1.000
_cell.length_b   1.000
_cell.length_c   1.000
_cell.angle_alpha   90.00
_cell.angle_beta   90.00
_cell.angle_gamma   90.00
#
_symmetry.space_group_name_H-M   'P 1'
#
loop_
_entity.id
_entity.type
_entity.pdbx_description
1 polymer ?
#
loop_
_entity_poly.entity_id
_entity_poly.type
_entity_poly.pdbx_seq_one_letter_code
_entity_poly.pdbx_strand_id
1 'polypeptide(L)'
;MTIKSLYLFHVIKRHAIWLIMLIGAIVLFNPQIEEFTTIMFIITVELIAIALSGVANYVYTRIDFPSHSPIVLGFIFLGVHICAGLTILGVYLVQYG
;
A
#
# COMPACT_ATOMS: atom_id res chain seq x y z
N MET A 1 18.72 -22.92 13.69
CA MET A 1 18.04 -22.00 12.76
C MET A 1 19.02 -20.88 12.43
N THR A 2 19.47 -20.76 11.18
CA THR A 2 20.52 -19.82 10.76
C THR A 2 19.99 -18.36 10.79
N ILE A 3 20.85 -17.38 11.08
CA ILE A 3 20.50 -15.94 11.18
C ILE A 3 19.71 -15.45 9.95
N LYS A 4 20.04 -15.95 8.75
CA LYS A 4 19.30 -15.67 7.50
C LYS A 4 17.85 -16.16 7.53
N SER A 5 17.58 -17.34 8.10
CA SER A 5 16.24 -17.91 8.21
C SER A 5 15.35 -17.08 9.15
N LEU A 6 15.92 -16.54 10.23
CA LEU A 6 15.20 -15.66 11.16
C LEU A 6 14.82 -14.32 10.51
N TYR A 7 15.72 -13.73 9.71
CA TYR A 7 15.46 -12.49 8.98
C TYR A 7 14.37 -12.67 7.93
N LEU A 8 14.46 -13.74 7.13
CA LEU A 8 13.48 -14.06 6.10
C LEU A 8 12.07 -14.24 6.69
N PHE A 9 11.96 -14.92 7.84
CA PHE A 9 10.70 -15.11 8.54
C PHE A 9 10.04 -13.79 8.98
N HIS A 10 10.83 -12.84 9.49
CA HIS A 10 10.31 -11.51 9.87
C HIS A 10 9.81 -10.70 8.67
N VAL A 11 10.54 -10.74 7.55
CA VAL A 11 10.14 -10.04 6.32
C VAL A 11 8.85 -10.62 5.76
N ILE A 12 8.75 -11.96 5.68
CA ILE A 12 7.53 -12.64 5.21
C ILE A 12 6.36 -12.32 6.13
N LYS A 13 6.50 -12.46 7.46
CA LYS A 13 5.43 -12.14 8.42
C LYS A 13 4.94 -10.70 8.30
N ARG A 14 5.87 -9.75 8.11
CA ARG A 14 5.54 -8.32 7.99
C ARG A 14 4.77 -7.99 6.71
N HIS A 15 5.05 -8.70 5.61
CA HIS A 15 4.44 -8.44 4.31
C HIS A 15 3.30 -9.41 3.94
N ALA A 16 3.14 -10.52 4.65
CA ALA A 16 2.14 -11.54 4.33
C ALA A 16 0.71 -10.99 4.39
N ILE A 17 0.39 -10.18 5.42
CA ILE A 17 -0.97 -9.68 5.63
C ILE A 17 -1.44 -8.81 4.46
N TRP A 18 -0.64 -7.83 4.03
CA TRP A 18 -1.05 -6.97 2.91
C TRP A 18 -0.99 -7.68 1.56
N LEU A 19 -0.06 -8.62 1.35
CA LEU A 19 0.00 -9.44 0.13
C LEU A 19 -1.23 -10.34 -0.01
N ILE A 20 -1.69 -10.94 1.09
CA ILE A 20 -2.92 -11.74 1.11
C ILE A 20 -4.13 -10.86 0.77
N MET A 21 -4.21 -9.66 1.37
CA MET A 21 -5.29 -8.72 1.05
C MET A 21 -5.25 -8.27 -0.42
N LEU A 22 -4.06 -8.08 -1.00
CA LEU A 22 -3.90 -7.66 -2.40
C LEU A 22 -4.33 -8.77 -3.37
N ILE A 23 -3.86 -9.99 -3.12
CA ILE A 23 -4.26 -11.16 -3.92
C ILE A 23 -5.77 -11.38 -3.79
N GLY A 24 -6.32 -11.26 -2.57
CA GLY A 24 -7.74 -11.37 -2.31
C GLY A 24 -8.55 -10.32 -3.10
N ALA A 25 -8.13 -9.06 -3.07
CA ALA A 25 -8.79 -7.98 -3.82
C ALA A 25 -8.74 -8.20 -5.34
N ILE A 26 -7.61 -8.67 -5.88
CA ILE A 26 -7.46 -8.97 -7.31
C ILE A 26 -8.31 -10.18 -7.72
N VAL A 27 -8.35 -11.25 -6.92
CA VAL A 27 -9.13 -12.46 -7.22
C VAL A 27 -10.64 -12.18 -7.13
N LEU A 28 -11.04 -11.34 -6.17
CA LEU A 28 -12.42 -10.89 -6.01
C LEU A 28 -12.79 -9.74 -6.96
N PHE A 29 -11.88 -9.34 -7.86
CA PHE A 29 -12.12 -8.33 -8.89
C PHE A 29 -13.01 -8.91 -10.02
N ASN A 30 -14.20 -9.35 -9.64
CA ASN A 30 -15.24 -9.84 -10.55
C ASN A 30 -16.60 -9.76 -9.86
N PRO A 31 -17.36 -8.67 -10.07
CA PRO A 31 -18.77 -8.74 -9.74
C PRO A 31 -19.70 -8.19 -10.85
N GLN A 32 -20.90 -8.76 -10.85
CA GLN A 32 -22.08 -8.30 -11.58
C GLN A 32 -22.71 -7.03 -10.93
N ILE A 33 -22.13 -6.54 -9.83
CA ILE A 33 -22.64 -5.44 -8.99
C ILE A 33 -21.58 -4.33 -8.94
N GLU A 34 -21.94 -3.14 -9.39
CA GLU A 34 -21.00 -2.02 -9.59
C GLU A 34 -20.36 -1.53 -8.29
N GLU A 35 -21.07 -1.50 -7.16
CA GLU A 35 -20.49 -1.04 -5.89
C GLU A 35 -19.35 -1.95 -5.39
N PHE A 36 -19.44 -3.26 -5.64
CA PHE A 36 -18.41 -4.20 -5.22
C PHE A 36 -17.12 -4.00 -6.03
N THR A 37 -17.22 -3.72 -7.33
CA THR A 37 -16.06 -3.40 -8.17
C THR A 37 -15.33 -2.18 -7.64
N THR A 38 -16.08 -1.14 -7.27
CA THR A 38 -15.52 0.10 -6.74
C THR A 38 -14.82 -0.12 -5.41
N ILE A 39 -15.42 -0.87 -4.48
CA ILE A 39 -14.76 -1.20 -3.21
C ILE A 39 -13.48 -2.02 -3.44
N MET A 40 -13.48 -3.00 -4.36
CA MET A 40 -12.27 -3.77 -4.69
C MET A 40 -11.18 -2.89 -5.33
N PHE A 41 -11.56 -1.92 -6.17
CA PHE A 41 -10.62 -0.95 -6.74
C PHE A 41 -10.00 -0.06 -5.68
N ILE A 42 -10.81 0.48 -4.77
CA ILE A 42 -10.35 1.29 -3.62
C ILE A 42 -9.34 0.51 -2.78
N ILE A 43 -9.68 -0.72 -2.40
CA ILE A 43 -8.80 -1.59 -1.61
C ILE A 43 -7.48 -1.84 -2.35
N THR A 44 -7.53 -2.08 -3.67
CA THR A 44 -6.34 -2.31 -4.49
C THR A 44 -5.42 -1.09 -4.50
N VAL A 45 -5.97 0.12 -4.69
CA VAL A 45 -5.20 1.37 -4.69
C VAL A 45 -4.55 1.62 -3.32
N GLU A 46 -5.27 1.40 -2.23
CA GLU A 46 -4.73 1.55 -0.86
C GLU A 46 -3.62 0.53 -0.56
N LEU A 47 -3.73 -0.70 -1.05
CA LEU A 47 -2.67 -1.70 -0.89
C LEU A 47 -1.41 -1.37 -1.68
N ILE A 48 -1.56 -0.76 -2.86
CA ILE A 48 -0.43 -0.20 -3.62
C ILE A 48 0.22 0.97 -2.85
N ALA A 49 -0.59 1.86 -2.26
CA ALA A 49 -0.10 2.95 -1.43
C ALA A 49 0.72 2.45 -0.24
N ILE A 50 0.26 1.41 0.46
CA ILE A 50 0.99 0.75 1.55
C ILE A 50 2.31 0.14 1.06
N ALA A 51 2.30 -0.52 -0.11
CA ALA A 51 3.50 -1.12 -0.69
C ALA A 51 4.57 -0.06 -1.00
N LEU A 52 4.19 1.02 -1.68
CA LEU A 52 5.07 2.14 -2.01
C LEU A 52 5.61 2.82 -0.76
N SER A 53 4.78 2.95 0.27
CA SER A 53 5.21 3.52 1.55
C SER A 53 6.22 2.62 2.28
N GLY A 54 6.09 1.29 2.14
CA GLY A 54 7.09 0.32 2.60
C GLY A 54 8.44 0.48 1.89
N VAL A 55 8.42 0.69 0.57
CA VAL A 55 9.63 0.97 -0.23
C VAL A 55 10.26 2.29 0.22
N ALA A 56 9.47 3.35 0.38
CA ALA A 56 9.96 4.64 0.88
C ALA A 56 10.64 4.52 2.24
N ASN A 57 10.04 3.77 3.18
CA ASN A 57 10.66 3.51 4.49
C ASN A 57 11.95 2.68 4.39
N TYR A 58 12.02 1.71 3.47
CA TYR A 58 13.26 0.96 3.23
C TYR A 58 14.37 1.87 2.70
N VAL A 59 14.07 2.68 1.68
CA VAL A 59 15.04 3.64 1.11
C VAL A 59 15.50 4.63 2.18
N TYR A 60 14.55 5.17 2.95
CA TYR A 60 14.82 6.12 4.03
C TYR A 60 15.75 5.58 5.13
N THR A 61 15.72 4.28 5.38
CA THR A 61 16.54 3.61 6.41
C THR A 61 17.86 3.03 5.89
N ARG A 62 18.07 3.03 4.57
CA ARG A 62 19.26 2.43 3.94
C ARG A 62 20.20 3.45 3.28
N ILE A 63 19.68 4.61 2.88
CA ILE A 63 20.48 5.71 2.36
C ILE A 63 20.83 6.63 3.53
N ASP A 64 22.11 7.01 3.64
CA ASP A 64 22.57 8.02 4.59
C ASP A 64 22.07 9.39 4.11
N PHE A 65 21.01 9.88 4.74
CA PHE A 65 20.51 11.22 4.45
C PHE A 65 21.29 12.23 5.29
N PRO A 66 21.74 13.36 4.72
CA PRO A 66 22.46 14.40 5.48
C PRO A 66 21.70 14.91 6.71
N SER A 67 20.36 14.82 6.68
CA SER A 67 19.49 15.09 7.81
C SER A 67 18.38 14.03 7.89
N HIS A 68 18.51 13.09 8.82
CA HIS A 68 17.42 12.17 9.13
C HIS A 68 16.35 12.88 9.97
N SER A 69 15.30 13.38 9.33
CA SER A 69 14.09 13.88 10.00
C SER A 69 12.90 12.93 9.76
N PRO A 70 12.36 12.26 10.79
CA PRO A 70 11.21 11.35 10.66
C PRO A 70 9.98 11.99 10.00
N ILE A 71 9.87 13.33 10.08
CA ILE A 71 8.83 14.12 9.44
C ILE A 71 8.82 13.96 7.91
N VAL A 72 10.00 13.81 7.28
CA VAL A 72 10.11 13.64 5.82
C VAL A 72 9.45 12.35 5.36
N LEU A 73 9.63 11.27 6.13
CA LEU A 73 8.94 10.01 5.88
C LEU A 73 7.42 10.18 6.04
N GLY A 74 6.99 10.90 7.08
CA GLY A 74 5.58 11.24 7.29
C GLY A 74 4.96 11.98 6.10
N PHE A 75 5.67 12.94 5.51
CA PHE A 75 5.19 13.66 4.33
C PHE A 75 5.11 12.78 3.08
N ILE A 76 6.04 11.85 2.88
CA ILE A 76 5.98 10.89 1.77
C ILE A 76 4.75 9.98 1.93
N PHE A 77 4.52 9.44 3.13
CA PHE A 77 3.34 8.64 3.44
C PHE A 77 2.05 9.43 3.19
N LEU A 78 1.97 10.66 3.69
CA LEU A 78 0.81 11.53 3.51
C LEU A 78 0.55 11.84 2.04
N GLY A 79 1.59 12.16 1.26
CA GLY A 79 1.46 12.44 -0.17
C GLY A 79 0.94 11.25 -0.95
N VAL A 80 1.44 10.04 -0.68
CA VAL A 80 0.97 8.81 -1.35
C VAL A 80 -0.51 8.56 -1.03
N HIS A 81 -0.94 8.72 0.23
CA HIS A 81 -2.34 8.48 0.61
C HIS A 81 -3.29 9.58 0.12
N ILE A 82 -2.82 10.83 -0.03
CA ILE A 82 -3.61 11.88 -0.69
C ILE A 82 -3.84 11.53 -2.16
N CYS A 83 -2.81 11.10 -2.89
CA CYS A 83 -2.95 10.69 -4.29
C CYS A 83 -3.89 9.47 -4.45
N ALA A 84 -3.80 8.50 -3.53
CA ALA A 84 -4.73 7.39 -3.46
C ALA A 84 -6.17 7.89 -3.20
N GLY A 85 -6.36 8.75 -2.20
CA GLY A 85 -7.65 9.36 -1.87
C GLY A 85 -8.28 10.16 -3.04
N LEU A 86 -7.47 10.90 -3.80
CA LEU A 86 -7.93 11.61 -5.00
C LEU A 86 -8.35 10.64 -6.12
N THR A 87 -7.67 9.51 -6.24
CA THR A 87 -8.04 8.45 -7.18
C THR A 87 -9.41 7.85 -6.82
N ILE A 88 -9.65 7.60 -5.53
CA ILE A 88 -10.92 7.12 -5.00
C ILE A 88 -12.04 8.14 -5.27
N LEU A 89 -11.78 9.42 -4.99
CA LEU A 89 -12.72 10.50 -5.28
C LEU A 89 -13.06 10.55 -6.78
N GLY A 90 -12.08 10.38 -7.66
CA GLY A 90 -12.29 10.32 -9.11
C GLY A 90 -13.21 9.17 -9.52
N VAL A 91 -13.01 7.97 -8.97
CA VAL A 91 -13.88 6.81 -9.24
C VAL A 91 -15.31 7.07 -8.74
N TYR A 92 -15.45 7.64 -7.53
CA TYR A 92 -16.76 7.98 -6.99
C TYR A 92 -17.51 8.99 -7.87
N LEU A 93 -16.83 10.03 -8.35
CA LEU A 93 -17.43 11.02 -9.25
C LEU A 93 -17.87 10.41 -10.58
N VAL A 94 -17.12 9.45 -11.13
CA VAL A 94 -17.51 8.77 -12.37
C VAL A 94 -18.71 7.85 -12.16
N GLN A 95 -18.86 7.26 -10.97
CA GLN A 95 -19.94 6.32 -10.69
C GLN A 95 -21.26 7.01 -10.29
N TYR A 96 -21.20 8.15 -9.60
CA TYR A 96 -22.37 8.81 -8.99
C TYR A 96 -22.59 10.27 -9.41
N GLY A 97 -21.69 10.86 -10.21
CA GLY A 97 -21.81 12.23 -10.74
C GLY A 97 -22.42 12.25 -12.14
#